data_AF-A0A286FHW4-F1
#
_entry.id   AF-A0A286FHW4-F1
#
_cell.length_a   1.000
_cell.length_b   1.000
_cell.length_c   1.000
_cell.angle_alpha   90.00
_cell.angle_beta   90.00
_cell.angle_gamma   90.00
#
_symmetry.space_group_name_H-M   'P 1'
#
loop_
_entity.id
_entity.type
_entity.pdbx_description
1 polymer ?
#
loop_
_entity_poly.entity_id
_entity_poly.type
_entity_poly.pdbx_seq_one_letter_code
_entity_poly.pdbx_strand_id
1 'polypeptide(L)'
;METNLSYKLIRPDKLLADYIYCYSSLQNLSFSNEAVIIPNGKIDLMFSKTVDSQLRISLLGLETQPKYAKQDVSNFFAVSFNPLAVDYIFRFSIADIVNSGKALPDNFSDFSLEDLNDFDGFCKTVQKAISFYERTMLKRASRMAQESLDSGERMHGKNALSTMLDFFSKR
;
A
#
# COMPACT_ATOMS: atom_id res chain seq x y z
N MET A 1 -36.89 -1.89 6.20
CA MET A 1 -36.34 -1.98 4.83
C MET A 1 -35.06 -2.79 4.94
N GLU A 2 -34.98 -3.96 4.33
CA GLU A 2 -33.73 -4.73 4.30
C GLU A 2 -32.74 -3.99 3.40
N THR A 3 -31.70 -3.42 4.01
CA THR A 3 -30.56 -2.90 3.27
C THR A 3 -29.74 -4.09 2.78
N ASN A 4 -29.84 -4.41 1.49
CA ASN A 4 -29.06 -5.48 0.90
C ASN A 4 -27.57 -5.14 0.95
N LEU A 5 -26.78 -6.07 1.47
CA LEU A 5 -25.33 -6.04 1.43
C LEU A 5 -24.87 -5.90 -0.03
N SER A 6 -24.03 -4.91 -0.32
CA SER A 6 -23.48 -4.72 -1.66
C SER A 6 -21.97 -4.91 -1.63
N TYR A 7 -21.49 -5.81 -2.48
CA TYR A 7 -20.07 -6.14 -2.62
C TYR A 7 -19.61 -5.91 -4.06
N LYS A 8 -18.44 -5.29 -4.23
CA LYS A 8 -17.74 -5.22 -5.52
C LYS A 8 -16.27 -5.58 -5.33
N LEU A 9 -15.69 -6.20 -6.36
CA LEU A 9 -14.26 -6.45 -6.45
C LEU A 9 -13.79 -6.20 -7.86
N ILE A 10 -12.68 -5.47 -8.00
CA ILE A 10 -12.02 -5.25 -9.29
C ILE A 10 -10.52 -5.53 -9.20
N ARG A 11 -9.93 -5.92 -10.32
CA ARG A 11 -8.49 -6.13 -10.45
C ARG A 11 -7.81 -4.85 -10.94
N PRO A 12 -6.56 -4.58 -10.53
CA PRO A 12 -5.81 -3.44 -11.07
C PRO A 12 -5.38 -3.69 -12.51
N ASP A 13 -4.97 -2.62 -13.17
CA ASP A 13 -4.25 -2.69 -14.44
C ASP A 13 -2.96 -3.51 -14.30
N LYS A 14 -2.53 -4.12 -15.42
CA LYS A 14 -1.35 -5.00 -15.46
C LYS A 14 -0.09 -4.35 -14.87
N LEU A 15 0.09 -3.05 -15.03
CA LEU A 15 1.24 -2.31 -14.49
C LEU A 15 1.30 -2.25 -12.96
N LEU A 16 0.17 -2.47 -12.29
CA LEU A 16 0.05 -2.43 -10.83
C LEU A 16 -0.21 -3.80 -10.22
N ALA A 17 -0.33 -4.86 -11.02
CA ALA A 17 -0.68 -6.19 -10.55
C ALA A 17 0.36 -6.83 -9.61
N ASP A 18 1.62 -6.40 -9.69
CA ASP A 18 2.68 -6.83 -8.77
C ASP A 18 2.54 -6.15 -7.40
N TYR A 19 1.94 -4.97 -7.34
CA TYR A 19 1.72 -4.21 -6.11
C TYR A 19 0.38 -4.53 -5.46
N ILE A 20 -0.68 -4.43 -6.26
CA ILE A 20 -2.07 -4.53 -5.82
C ILE A 20 -2.63 -5.86 -6.33
N TYR A 21 -3.26 -6.61 -5.44
CA TYR A 21 -3.98 -7.82 -5.78
C TYR A 21 -5.40 -7.50 -6.28
N CYS A 22 -6.16 -6.71 -5.51
CA CYS A 22 -7.48 -6.23 -5.92
C CYS A 22 -7.89 -4.99 -5.12
N TYR A 23 -8.95 -4.36 -5.61
CA TYR A 23 -9.74 -3.40 -4.86
C TYR A 23 -11.07 -4.03 -4.53
N SER A 24 -11.62 -3.74 -3.35
CA SER A 24 -12.95 -4.22 -2.96
C SER A 24 -13.75 -3.15 -2.24
N SER A 25 -15.08 -3.27 -2.33
CA SER A 25 -16.02 -2.49 -1.55
C SER A 25 -17.04 -3.39 -0.90
N LEU A 26 -17.39 -3.07 0.35
CA LEU A 26 -18.51 -3.67 1.06
C LEU A 26 -19.34 -2.55 1.66
N GLN A 27 -20.62 -2.51 1.29
CA GLN A 27 -21.56 -1.43 1.63
C GLN A 27 -22.80 -2.03 2.29
N ASN A 28 -23.49 -1.21 3.09
CA ASN A 28 -24.72 -1.59 3.81
C ASN A 28 -24.52 -2.73 4.81
N LEU A 29 -23.41 -2.71 5.56
CA LEU A 29 -23.18 -3.66 6.64
C LEU A 29 -24.14 -3.39 7.81
N SER A 30 -24.81 -4.44 8.29
CA SER A 30 -25.64 -4.37 9.49
C SER A 30 -24.82 -4.67 10.74
N PHE A 31 -25.12 -3.94 11.82
CA PHE A 31 -24.38 -3.99 13.09
C PHE A 31 -24.68 -5.24 13.96
N SER A 32 -25.53 -6.14 13.49
CA SER A 32 -25.96 -7.33 14.24
C SER A 32 -25.06 -8.56 14.06
N ASN A 33 -24.07 -8.48 13.17
CA ASN A 33 -23.33 -9.66 12.73
C ASN A 33 -21.92 -9.66 13.31
N GLU A 34 -21.50 -10.80 13.86
CA GLU A 34 -20.08 -11.07 14.11
C GLU A 34 -19.37 -11.19 12.75
N ALA A 35 -18.29 -10.43 12.58
CA ALA A 35 -17.48 -10.49 11.38
C ALA A 35 -16.32 -11.46 11.60
N VAL A 36 -16.11 -12.37 10.64
CA VAL A 36 -14.94 -13.25 10.61
C VAL A 36 -14.01 -12.80 9.50
N ILE A 37 -12.81 -12.38 9.86
CA ILE A 37 -11.73 -12.07 8.93
C ILE A 37 -11.01 -13.39 8.64
N ILE A 38 -10.98 -13.81 7.38
CA ILE A 38 -10.33 -15.04 6.94
C ILE A 38 -9.00 -14.69 6.24
N PRO A 39 -7.87 -15.31 6.65
CA PRO A 39 -6.61 -15.18 5.94
C PRO A 39 -6.72 -15.42 4.44
N ASN A 40 -6.28 -14.44 3.64
CA ASN A 40 -6.24 -14.52 2.17
C ASN A 40 -4.81 -14.40 1.60
N GLY A 41 -3.79 -14.31 2.47
CA GLY A 41 -2.39 -14.11 2.08
C GLY A 41 -2.08 -12.72 1.52
N LYS A 42 -2.93 -11.73 1.79
CA LYS A 42 -2.77 -10.32 1.38
C LYS A 42 -2.74 -9.41 2.60
N ILE A 43 -2.36 -8.17 2.35
CA ILE A 43 -2.34 -7.10 3.35
C ILE A 43 -3.34 -6.06 2.88
N ASP A 44 -4.35 -5.78 3.69
CA ASP A 44 -5.49 -4.99 3.29
C ASP A 44 -5.41 -3.58 3.88
N LEU A 45 -5.24 -2.57 3.03
CA LEU A 45 -5.44 -1.18 3.43
C LEU A 45 -6.93 -0.87 3.37
N MET A 46 -7.57 -0.80 4.52
CA MET A 46 -9.00 -0.56 4.67
C MET A 46 -9.28 0.90 5.01
N PHE A 47 -10.27 1.45 4.31
CA PHE A 47 -10.89 2.74 4.55
C PHE A 47 -12.33 2.47 4.96
N SER A 48 -12.63 2.66 6.23
CA SER A 48 -13.88 2.26 6.85
C SER A 48 -14.65 3.48 7.34
N LYS A 49 -15.96 3.53 7.05
CA LYS A 49 -16.88 4.46 7.68
C LYS A 49 -17.47 3.82 8.93
N THR A 50 -17.19 4.42 10.09
CA THR A 50 -17.75 3.97 11.36
C THR A 50 -19.23 4.38 11.50
N VAL A 51 -19.93 3.78 12.47
CA VAL A 51 -21.32 4.14 12.79
C VAL A 51 -21.46 5.63 13.12
N ASP A 52 -20.47 6.19 13.81
CA ASP A 52 -20.42 7.60 14.20
C ASP A 52 -19.98 8.53 13.04
N SER A 53 -19.98 8.02 11.81
CA SER A 53 -19.60 8.74 10.59
C SER A 53 -18.18 9.30 10.63
N GLN A 54 -17.23 8.53 11.17
CA GLN A 54 -15.81 8.83 11.11
C GLN A 54 -15.12 7.94 10.08
N LEU A 55 -14.07 8.48 9.44
CA LEU A 55 -13.18 7.70 8.60
C LEU A 55 -12.14 7.02 9.48
N ARG A 56 -12.02 5.70 9.37
CA ARG A 56 -10.94 4.92 9.97
C ARG A 56 -10.11 4.31 8.86
N ILE A 57 -8.81 4.63 8.85
CA ILE A 57 -7.86 4.04 7.92
C ILE A 57 -6.98 3.06 8.69
N SER A 58 -6.93 1.81 8.24
CA SER A 58 -6.15 0.78 8.90
C SER A 58 -5.54 -0.18 7.89
N LEU A 59 -4.31 -0.59 8.16
CA LEU A 59 -3.68 -1.69 7.45
C LEU A 59 -3.88 -2.97 8.25
N LEU A 60 -4.62 -3.93 7.69
CA LEU A 60 -4.71 -5.28 8.21
C LEU A 60 -3.58 -6.11 7.62
N GLY A 61 -2.74 -6.68 8.48
CA GLY A 61 -1.57 -7.40 8.04
C GLY A 61 -1.85 -8.85 7.65
N LEU A 62 -0.77 -9.63 7.54
CA LEU A 62 -0.87 -11.03 7.17
C LEU A 62 -1.41 -11.85 8.34
N GLU A 63 -2.70 -12.15 8.28
CA GLU A 63 -3.34 -13.07 9.20
C GLU A 63 -2.95 -14.52 8.85
N THR A 64 -2.71 -15.32 9.88
CA THR A 64 -2.44 -16.77 9.77
C THR A 64 -3.57 -17.61 10.38
N GLN A 65 -4.49 -16.95 11.08
CA GLN A 65 -5.66 -17.56 11.71
C GLN A 65 -6.88 -16.64 11.54
N PRO A 66 -8.11 -17.19 11.53
CA PRO A 66 -9.31 -16.36 11.52
C PRO A 66 -9.39 -15.42 12.72
N LYS A 67 -9.89 -14.20 12.51
CA LYS A 67 -10.17 -13.23 13.57
C LYS A 67 -11.64 -12.89 13.64
N TYR A 68 -12.16 -12.80 14.85
CA TYR A 68 -13.53 -12.40 15.13
C TYR A 68 -13.54 -10.94 15.57
N ALA A 69 -14.25 -10.10 14.82
CA ALA A 69 -14.36 -8.69 15.08
C ALA A 69 -15.82 -8.30 15.31
N LYS A 70 -16.05 -7.40 16.27
CA LYS A 70 -17.33 -6.70 16.38
C LYS A 70 -17.42 -5.69 15.25
N GLN A 71 -18.52 -5.72 14.51
CA GLN A 71 -18.75 -4.86 13.36
C GLN A 71 -19.19 -3.45 13.82
N ASP A 72 -18.27 -2.49 13.86
CA ASP A 72 -18.54 -1.06 14.13
C ASP A 72 -18.48 -0.18 12.87
N VAL A 73 -18.50 -0.82 11.70
CA VAL A 73 -18.35 -0.20 10.37
C VAL A 73 -19.61 -0.41 9.55
N SER A 74 -20.13 0.65 8.94
CA SER A 74 -21.30 0.60 8.04
C SER A 74 -20.93 0.24 6.61
N ASN A 75 -19.75 0.65 6.18
CA ASN A 75 -19.21 0.36 4.86
C ASN A 75 -17.69 0.57 4.83
N PHE A 76 -17.00 -0.12 3.92
CA PHE A 76 -15.58 0.10 3.70
C PHE A 76 -15.19 -0.11 2.24
N PHE A 77 -14.10 0.54 1.85
CA PHE A 77 -13.31 0.20 0.68
C PHE A 77 -11.96 -0.35 1.12
N ALA A 78 -11.39 -1.27 0.34
CA ALA A 78 -10.10 -1.86 0.64
C ALA A 78 -9.22 -1.98 -0.61
N VAL A 79 -7.92 -1.82 -0.39
CA VAL A 79 -6.86 -2.14 -1.34
C VAL A 79 -6.09 -3.32 -0.77
N SER A 80 -6.19 -4.47 -1.42
CA SER A 80 -5.43 -5.66 -1.04
C SER A 80 -4.09 -5.64 -1.75
N PHE A 81 -2.99 -5.53 -1.01
CA PHE A 81 -1.63 -5.55 -1.54
C PHE A 81 -1.06 -6.96 -1.60
N ASN A 82 -0.20 -7.22 -2.57
CA ASN A 82 0.72 -8.35 -2.50
C ASN A 82 1.74 -8.10 -1.38
N PRO A 83 2.13 -9.11 -0.58
CA PRO A 83 2.96 -8.89 0.61
C PRO A 83 4.20 -8.02 0.36
N LEU A 84 5.04 -8.39 -0.61
CA LEU A 84 6.29 -7.69 -0.91
C LEU A 84 6.10 -6.21 -1.32
N ALA A 85 4.91 -5.85 -1.81
CA ALA A 85 4.58 -4.47 -2.15
C ALA A 85 4.53 -3.58 -0.91
N VAL A 86 4.13 -4.13 0.24
CA VAL A 86 3.94 -3.35 1.47
C VAL A 86 5.28 -2.89 2.05
N ASP A 87 6.27 -3.78 2.14
CA ASP A 87 7.63 -3.42 2.54
C ASP A 87 8.18 -2.30 1.65
N TYR A 88 7.96 -2.44 0.34
CA TYR A 88 8.45 -1.50 -0.65
C TYR A 88 7.74 -0.14 -0.59
N ILE A 89 6.41 -0.11 -0.44
CA ILE A 89 5.59 1.12 -0.47
C ILE A 89 5.61 1.83 0.89
N PHE A 90 5.35 1.10 1.98
CA PHE A 90 5.14 1.69 3.29
C PHE A 90 6.40 1.78 4.15
N ARG A 91 7.52 1.18 3.72
CA ARG A 91 8.84 1.31 4.35
C ARG A 91 8.91 0.81 5.80
N PHE A 92 8.07 -0.14 6.18
CA PHE A 92 8.19 -0.93 7.42
C PHE A 92 8.08 -2.42 7.07
N SER A 93 8.47 -3.32 7.97
CA SER A 93 8.48 -4.76 7.68
C SER A 93 7.09 -5.38 7.80
N ILE A 94 6.70 -6.23 6.85
CA ILE A 94 5.50 -7.08 6.94
C ILE A 94 5.51 -7.92 8.21
N ALA A 95 6.70 -8.32 8.70
CA ALA A 95 6.84 -9.06 9.95
C ALA A 95 6.24 -8.30 11.15
N ASP A 96 6.24 -6.96 11.12
CA ASP A 96 5.69 -6.12 12.17
C ASP A 96 4.15 -6.18 12.23
N ILE A 97 3.50 -6.63 11.14
CA ILE A 97 2.04 -6.70 11.01
C ILE A 97 1.49 -8.12 10.85
N VAL A 98 2.29 -9.17 11.09
CA VAL A 98 1.78 -10.55 11.08
C VAL A 98 0.82 -10.77 12.24
N ASN A 99 -0.37 -11.32 11.96
CA ASN A 99 -1.46 -11.49 12.91
C ASN A 99 -1.84 -10.20 13.66
N SER A 100 -1.61 -9.03 13.05
CA SER A 100 -1.92 -7.74 13.64
C SER A 100 -2.28 -6.72 12.56
N GLY A 101 -2.48 -5.48 12.95
CA GLY A 101 -2.76 -4.40 12.02
C GLY A 101 -2.26 -3.07 12.59
N LYS A 102 -2.28 -2.05 11.75
CA LYS A 102 -1.81 -0.71 12.10
C LYS A 102 -2.87 0.33 11.74
N ALA A 103 -3.29 1.13 12.72
CA ALA A 103 -4.06 2.33 12.43
C ALA A 103 -3.16 3.32 11.69
N LEU A 104 -3.68 3.92 10.63
CA LEU A 104 -3.01 4.99 9.89
C LEU A 104 -3.70 6.33 10.21
N PRO A 105 -2.98 7.46 10.06
CA PRO A 105 -3.59 8.77 10.25
C PRO A 105 -4.81 8.97 9.36
N ASP A 106 -5.81 9.68 9.86
CA ASP A 106 -7.09 9.89 9.14
C ASP A 106 -6.92 10.71 7.85
N ASN A 107 -5.78 11.41 7.70
CA ASN A 107 -5.39 12.14 6.48
C ASN A 107 -4.43 11.36 5.59
N PHE A 108 -4.29 10.04 5.78
CA PHE A 108 -3.39 9.22 4.97
C PHE A 108 -3.78 9.31 3.48
N SER A 109 -2.86 9.78 2.64
CA SER A 109 -3.04 9.96 1.19
C SER A 109 -4.19 10.92 0.82
N ASP A 110 -4.53 11.87 1.70
CA ASP A 110 -5.55 12.91 1.51
C ASP A 110 -6.97 12.39 1.24
N PHE A 111 -7.28 11.15 1.66
CA PHE A 111 -8.63 10.60 1.58
C PHE A 111 -9.57 11.25 2.59
N SER A 112 -10.83 11.42 2.19
CA SER A 112 -11.92 11.85 3.06
C SER A 112 -13.05 10.82 3.11
N LEU A 113 -14.03 11.07 3.97
CA LEU A 113 -15.19 10.19 4.11
C LEU A 113 -16.06 10.17 2.85
N GLU A 114 -16.07 11.27 2.09
CA GLU A 114 -16.82 11.41 0.86
C GLU A 114 -16.30 10.50 -0.25
N ASP A 115 -15.00 10.20 -0.26
CA ASP A 115 -14.38 9.28 -1.22
C ASP A 115 -14.94 7.85 -1.11
N LEU A 116 -15.50 7.48 0.04
CA LEU A 116 -16.11 6.16 0.26
C LEU A 116 -17.50 6.00 -0.39
N ASN A 117 -17.98 7.05 -1.09
CA ASN A 117 -19.23 7.00 -1.86
C ASN A 117 -19.01 6.65 -3.35
N ASP A 118 -17.77 6.78 -3.87
CA ASP A 118 -17.43 6.49 -5.26
C ASP A 118 -16.28 5.46 -5.33
N PHE A 119 -16.65 4.19 -5.53
CA PHE A 119 -15.67 3.11 -5.60
C PHE A 119 -14.72 3.25 -6.80
N ASP A 120 -15.20 3.72 -7.95
CA ASP A 120 -14.37 3.88 -9.15
C ASP A 120 -13.41 5.07 -8.98
N GLY A 121 -13.89 6.16 -8.38
CA GLY A 121 -13.09 7.31 -7.97
C GLY A 121 -11.98 6.92 -7.00
N PHE A 122 -12.33 6.18 -5.94
CA PHE A 122 -11.39 5.62 -4.97
C PHE A 122 -10.27 4.80 -5.65
N CYS A 123 -10.63 3.85 -6.51
CA CYS A 123 -9.67 3.00 -7.21
C CYS A 123 -8.71 3.83 -8.09
N LYS A 124 -9.23 4.83 -8.80
CA LYS A 124 -8.42 5.75 -9.61
C LYS A 124 -7.44 6.57 -8.75
N THR A 125 -7.84 7.03 -7.58
CA THR A 125 -6.98 7.78 -6.66
C THR A 125 -5.83 6.92 -6.16
N VAL A 126 -6.12 5.70 -5.70
CA VAL A 126 -5.09 4.74 -5.28
C VAL A 126 -4.14 4.40 -6.43
N GLN A 127 -4.68 4.10 -7.61
CA GLN A 127 -3.88 3.81 -8.79
C GLN A 127 -2.94 4.95 -9.15
N LYS A 128 -3.41 6.21 -9.08
CA LYS A 128 -2.57 7.39 -9.30
C LYS A 128 -1.46 7.50 -8.26
N ALA A 129 -1.78 7.29 -6.97
CA ALA A 129 -0.82 7.37 -5.88
C ALA A 129 0.31 6.34 -6.04
N ILE A 130 -0.03 5.06 -6.25
CA ILE A 130 0.97 3.99 -6.43
C ILE A 130 1.77 4.19 -7.73
N SER A 131 1.12 4.59 -8.81
CA SER A 131 1.82 4.87 -10.08
C SER A 131 2.79 6.05 -9.95
N PHE A 132 2.41 7.09 -9.20
CA PHE A 132 3.28 8.24 -8.94
C PHE A 132 4.48 7.85 -8.07
N TYR A 133 4.24 7.07 -7.02
CA TYR A 133 5.29 6.52 -6.17
C TYR A 133 6.30 5.73 -7.00
N GLU A 134 5.82 4.81 -7.83
CA GLU A 134 6.68 3.93 -8.63
C GLU A 134 7.50 4.70 -9.65
N ARG A 135 6.90 5.65 -10.37
CA ARG A 135 7.64 6.52 -11.30
C ARG A 135 8.73 7.33 -10.60
N THR A 136 8.47 7.78 -9.38
CA THR A 136 9.44 8.55 -8.59
C THR A 136 10.58 7.67 -8.12
N MET A 137 10.27 6.47 -7.62
CA MET A 137 11.28 5.50 -7.19
C MET A 137 12.14 5.02 -8.35
N LEU A 138 11.55 4.70 -9.50
CA LEU A 138 12.28 4.30 -10.70
C LEU A 138 13.28 5.38 -11.14
N LYS A 139 12.86 6.64 -11.20
CA LYS A 139 13.75 7.77 -11.54
C LYS A 139 14.92 7.89 -10.57
N ARG A 140 14.65 7.78 -9.27
CA ARG A 140 15.69 7.83 -8.24
C ARG A 140 16.67 6.67 -8.37
N ALA A 141 16.18 5.44 -8.52
CA ALA A 141 17.00 4.25 -8.66
C ALA A 141 17.87 4.30 -9.93
N SER A 142 17.29 4.70 -11.06
CA SER A 142 18.00 4.86 -12.33
C SER A 142 19.13 5.89 -12.22
N ARG A 143 18.89 7.04 -11.57
CA ARG A 143 19.94 8.05 -11.35
C ARG A 143 21.10 7.51 -10.51
N MET A 144 20.80 6.86 -9.38
CA MET A 144 21.85 6.30 -8.51
C MET A 144 22.63 5.18 -9.21
N ALA A 145 21.96 4.35 -10.01
CA ALA A 145 22.60 3.32 -10.80
C ALA A 145 23.54 3.92 -11.85
N GLN A 146 23.12 4.98 -12.54
CA GLN A 146 23.97 5.69 -13.50
C GLN A 146 25.21 6.30 -12.83
N GLU A 147 25.03 7.01 -11.71
CA GLU A 147 26.14 7.58 -10.93
C GLU A 147 27.15 6.50 -10.49
N SER A 148 26.65 5.31 -10.12
CA SER A 148 27.50 4.16 -9.78
C SER A 148 28.23 3.59 -11.00
N LEU A 149 27.60 3.53 -12.17
CA LEU A 149 28.22 3.07 -13.41
C LEU A 149 29.33 4.03 -13.84
N ASP A 150 29.06 5.33 -13.87
CA ASP A 150 30.04 6.37 -14.23
C ASP A 150 31.26 6.32 -13.29
N SER A 151 31.01 6.06 -12.00
CA SER A 151 32.08 5.86 -11.01
C SER A 151 32.90 4.59 -11.29
N GLY A 152 32.24 3.50 -11.69
CA GLY A 152 32.90 2.25 -12.10
C GLY A 152 33.76 2.42 -13.36
N GLU A 153 33.27 3.13 -14.37
CA GLU A 153 34.04 3.42 -15.59
C GLU A 153 35.31 4.22 -15.28
N ARG A 154 35.23 5.20 -14.36
CA ARG A 154 36.41 5.95 -13.88
C ARG A 154 37.45 5.05 -13.21
N MET A 155 37.01 4.00 -12.50
CA MET A 155 37.89 3.02 -11.85
C MET A 155 38.61 2.09 -12.85
N HIS A 156 38.10 1.95 -14.07
CA HIS A 156 38.72 1.18 -15.15
C HIS A 156 39.38 2.06 -16.23
N GLY A 157 39.39 3.38 -16.05
CA GLY A 157 39.97 4.32 -17.01
C GLY A 157 41.50 4.40 -16.96
N LYS A 158 42.11 4.95 -18.01
CA LYS A 158 43.58 5.17 -18.09
C LYS A 158 44.16 5.96 -16.91
N ASN A 159 43.34 6.82 -16.29
CA ASN A 159 43.71 7.64 -15.13
C ASN A 159 43.26 7.03 -13.79
N ALA A 160 42.87 5.76 -13.74
CA ALA A 160 42.32 5.11 -12.55
C ALA A 160 43.29 5.17 -11.35
N LEU A 161 44.58 4.88 -11.57
CA LEU A 161 45.58 4.91 -10.49
C LEU A 161 45.73 6.31 -9.89
N SER A 162 45.82 7.35 -10.73
CA SER A 162 45.86 8.75 -10.29
C SER A 162 44.59 9.14 -9.53
N THR A 163 43.42 8.76 -10.06
CA THR A 163 42.11 9.01 -9.43
C THR A 163 42.03 8.37 -8.03
N MET A 164 42.51 7.13 -7.87
CA MET A 164 42.54 6.46 -6.57
C MET A 164 43.48 7.15 -5.59
N LEU A 165 44.69 7.50 -6.02
CA LEU A 165 45.66 8.20 -5.18
C LEU A 165 45.12 9.56 -4.68
N ASP A 166 44.40 10.29 -5.53
CA ASP A 166 43.73 11.54 -5.18
C ASP A 166 42.63 11.39 -4.12
N PHE A 167 41.94 10.24 -4.08
CA PHE A 167 40.95 9.98 -3.02
C PHE A 167 41.61 9.77 -1.66
N PHE A 168 42.79 9.15 -1.62
CA PHE A 168 43.52 8.89 -0.37
C PHE A 168 44.28 10.12 0.15
N SER A 169 44.72 11.01 -0.74
CA SER A 169 45.46 12.23 -0.37
C SER A 169 44.59 13.38 0.14
N LYS A 170 43.26 13.30 -0.05
CA LYS A 170 42.28 14.28 0.41
C LYS A 170 41.67 13.97 1.79
N ARG A 171 42.24 13.03 2.54
CA ARG A 171 41.90 12.76 3.95
C ARG A 171 42.89 13.45 4.89
#